data_AF-A0A1H7W8V5-F1
#
_entry.id   AF-A0A1H7W8V5-F1
#
_cell.length_a   1.000
_cell.length_b   1.000
_cell.length_c   1.000
_cell.angle_alpha   90.00
_cell.angle_beta   90.00
_cell.angle_gamma   90.00
#
_symmetry.space_group_name_H-M   'P 1'
#
loop_
_entity.id
_entity.type
_entity.pdbx_description
1 polymer ?
#
loop_
_entity_poly.entity_id
_entity_poly.type
_entity_poly.pdbx_seq_one_letter_code
_entity_poly.pdbx_strand_id
1 'polypeptide(L)'
;MTTSTISASRRRASWVNDRPVAVRILTAVGVASMTAIGVGVLGVQSLDELRDARSQELSTAMPYLNSLHNIGLSAKATANDERGYLLTGDPEFLPEIEERLAKVDGYLDEAREASTDAQSGYLDELEAGLDAWSASMQSEFDLYAQNREAGVALAFGTTRELRKVYEETLEAGLEEADAALMAGASYEKTVSDAVRTMIIVCALGVLLAVGLGYLVARVIRRSLTRLQAATGRLAAGDLTAVTGLAQDDEVGRTAKSLDEAVASLRSVLSSVAGSADAVAASSEELSASSAQISAGAEETAAQSG
;
A
#
# COMPACT_ATOMS: atom_id res chain seq x y z
N MET A 1 6.89 -47.59 24.19
CA MET A 1 7.51 -46.29 23.86
C MET A 1 6.44 -45.39 23.26
N THR A 2 5.64 -44.69 24.07
CA THR A 2 4.58 -43.80 23.57
C THR A 2 4.15 -42.81 24.66
N THR A 3 4.98 -41.80 24.93
CA THR A 3 4.57 -40.64 25.76
C THR A 3 5.56 -39.50 25.59
N SER A 4 5.45 -38.67 24.54
CA SER A 4 6.16 -37.38 24.51
C SER A 4 5.69 -36.36 23.46
N THR A 5 4.39 -36.19 23.22
CA THR A 5 3.90 -35.16 22.26
C THR A 5 2.85 -34.17 22.82
N ILE A 6 2.38 -34.32 24.05
CA ILE A 6 1.29 -33.47 24.61
C ILE A 6 1.81 -32.13 25.23
N SER A 7 3.12 -31.95 25.39
CA SER A 7 3.67 -30.82 26.18
C SER A 7 3.78 -29.47 25.45
N ALA A 8 3.82 -29.42 24.12
CA ALA A 8 4.13 -28.17 23.40
C ALA A 8 2.91 -27.24 23.22
N SER A 9 1.70 -27.80 23.06
CA SER A 9 0.46 -27.02 22.86
C SER A 9 0.02 -26.28 24.13
N ARG A 10 0.23 -26.86 25.31
CA ARG A 10 -0.11 -26.22 26.61
C ARG A 10 0.75 -24.99 26.92
N ARG A 11 2.02 -24.95 26.48
CA ARG A 11 2.94 -23.83 26.76
C ARG A 11 2.66 -22.56 25.93
N ARG A 12 2.10 -22.68 24.72
CA ARG A 12 1.74 -21.49 23.91
C ARG A 12 0.42 -20.86 24.35
N ALA A 13 -0.53 -21.67 24.83
CA ALA A 13 -1.80 -21.18 25.37
C ALA A 13 -1.64 -20.39 26.69
N SER A 14 -0.66 -20.74 27.53
CA SER A 14 -0.43 -20.01 28.79
C SER A 14 0.06 -18.58 28.57
N TRP A 15 0.89 -18.34 27.54
CA TRP A 15 1.42 -17.00 27.27
C TRP A 15 0.31 -15.98 26.97
N VAL A 16 -0.70 -16.37 26.18
CA VAL A 16 -1.84 -15.50 25.87
C VAL A 16 -2.71 -15.33 27.12
N ASN A 17 -2.91 -16.39 27.90
CA ASN A 17 -3.84 -16.38 29.03
C ASN A 17 -3.34 -15.63 30.28
N ASP A 18 -2.03 -15.46 30.45
CA ASP A 18 -1.46 -14.83 31.65
C ASP A 18 -1.13 -13.34 31.46
N ARG A 19 -1.28 -12.80 30.24
CA ARG A 19 -0.96 -11.40 29.95
C ARG A 19 -2.13 -10.45 30.21
N PRO A 20 -1.88 -9.19 30.60
CA PRO A 20 -2.91 -8.17 30.71
C PRO A 20 -3.70 -8.03 29.40
N VAL A 21 -5.01 -7.78 29.51
CA VAL A 21 -5.90 -7.64 28.34
C VAL A 21 -5.38 -6.61 27.32
N ALA A 22 -4.79 -5.51 27.82
CA ALA A 22 -4.19 -4.49 26.97
C ALA A 22 -3.05 -5.03 26.07
N VAL A 23 -2.21 -5.94 26.59
CA VAL A 23 -1.13 -6.54 25.80
C VAL A 23 -1.71 -7.41 24.69
N ARG A 24 -2.76 -8.20 24.98
CA ARG A 24 -3.39 -9.07 23.97
C ARG A 24 -3.99 -8.26 22.82
N ILE A 25 -4.71 -7.20 23.15
CA ILE A 25 -5.32 -6.30 22.16
C ILE A 25 -4.24 -5.64 21.30
N LEU A 26 -3.21 -5.04 21.93
CA LEU A 26 -2.13 -4.38 21.21
C LEU A 26 -1.30 -5.36 20.37
N THR A 27 -1.11 -6.60 20.81
CA THR A 27 -0.45 -7.62 19.98
C THR A 27 -1.28 -8.01 18.76
N ALA A 28 -2.60 -8.12 18.89
CA ALA A 28 -3.48 -8.41 17.76
C ALA A 28 -3.49 -7.26 16.75
N VAL A 29 -3.59 -6.02 17.22
CA VAL A 29 -3.47 -4.81 16.38
C VAL A 29 -2.09 -4.74 15.74
N GLY A 30 -1.02 -5.02 16.49
CA GLY A 30 0.34 -5.02 15.98
C GLY A 30 0.56 -6.02 14.84
N VAL A 31 0.00 -7.24 14.95
CA VAL A 31 0.04 -8.23 13.86
C VAL A 31 -0.74 -7.72 12.63
N ALA A 32 -1.92 -7.14 12.82
CA ALA A 32 -2.69 -6.58 11.72
C ALA A 32 -1.97 -5.39 11.04
N SER A 33 -1.35 -4.51 11.82
CA SER A 33 -0.53 -3.41 11.31
C SER A 33 0.70 -3.91 10.57
N MET A 34 1.38 -4.95 11.06
CA MET A 34 2.50 -5.59 10.36
C MET A 34 2.08 -6.14 8.99
N THR A 35 0.93 -6.81 8.91
CA THR A 35 0.39 -7.28 7.63
C THR A 35 0.09 -6.12 6.69
N ALA A 36 -0.54 -5.04 7.17
CA ALA A 36 -0.84 -3.86 6.37
C ALA A 36 0.44 -3.18 5.85
N ILE A 37 1.49 -3.09 6.69
CA ILE A 37 2.81 -2.60 6.27
C ILE A 37 3.41 -3.52 5.22
N GLY A 38 3.34 -4.84 5.40
CA GLY A 38 3.83 -5.81 4.41
C GLY A 38 3.15 -5.66 3.05
N VAL A 39 1.82 -5.50 3.02
CA VAL A 39 1.07 -5.23 1.79
C VAL A 39 1.48 -3.88 1.18
N GLY A 40 1.67 -2.84 1.99
CA GLY A 40 2.15 -1.55 1.51
C GLY A 40 3.55 -1.62 0.89
N VAL A 41 4.48 -2.37 1.51
CA VAL A 41 5.83 -2.59 0.99
C VAL A 41 5.78 -3.35 -0.34
N LEU A 42 5.01 -4.43 -0.42
CA LEU A 42 4.83 -5.17 -1.68
C LEU A 42 4.21 -4.28 -2.77
N GLY A 43 3.24 -3.44 -2.41
CA GLY A 43 2.63 -2.49 -3.34
C GLY A 43 3.63 -1.47 -3.89
N VAL A 44 4.51 -0.93 -3.04
CA VAL A 44 5.59 -0.01 -3.48
C VAL A 44 6.60 -0.76 -4.35
N GLN A 45 7.02 -1.97 -3.98
CA GLN A 45 7.95 -2.78 -4.77
C GLN A 45 7.41 -3.06 -6.17
N SER A 46 6.14 -3.45 -6.29
CA SER A 46 5.52 -3.67 -7.60
C SER A 46 5.42 -2.38 -8.44
N LEU A 47 5.23 -1.21 -7.81
CA LEU A 47 5.24 0.08 -8.51
C LEU A 47 6.64 0.49 -8.97
N ASP A 48 7.68 0.18 -8.19
CA ASP A 48 9.07 0.40 -8.57
C ASP A 48 9.47 -0.52 -9.74
N GLU A 49 9.10 -1.80 -9.71
CA GLU A 49 9.32 -2.73 -10.83
C GLU A 49 8.65 -2.24 -12.13
N LEU A 50 7.43 -1.70 -12.01
CA LEU A 50 6.69 -1.07 -13.11
C LEU A 50 7.41 0.18 -13.65
N ARG A 51 7.97 1.01 -12.77
CA ARG A 51 8.77 2.19 -13.14
C ARG A 51 10.05 1.79 -13.86
N ASP A 52 10.75 0.77 -13.38
CA ASP A 52 11.99 0.28 -13.99
C ASP A 52 11.74 -0.34 -15.36
N ALA A 53 10.70 -1.17 -15.49
CA ALA A 53 10.28 -1.73 -16.77
C ALA A 53 9.96 -0.63 -17.78
N ARG A 54 9.27 0.44 -17.35
CA ARG A 54 8.98 1.59 -18.23
C ARG A 54 10.24 2.38 -18.59
N SER A 55 11.15 2.60 -17.64
CA SER A 55 12.43 3.26 -17.92
C SER A 55 13.26 2.50 -18.94
N GLN A 56 13.22 1.16 -18.88
CA GLN A 56 13.89 0.30 -19.85
C GLN A 56 13.24 0.41 -21.23
N GLU A 57 11.91 0.42 -21.31
CA GLU A 57 11.16 0.64 -22.56
C GLU A 57 11.49 2.00 -23.22
N LEU A 58 11.59 3.06 -22.41
CA LEU A 58 12.00 4.39 -22.90
C LEU A 58 13.43 4.42 -23.42
N SER A 59 14.33 3.60 -22.85
CA SER A 59 15.72 3.54 -23.29
C SER A 59 15.91 2.95 -24.69
N THR A 60 14.93 2.17 -25.18
CA THR A 60 14.87 1.68 -26.57
C THR A 60 14.06 2.61 -27.48
N ALA A 61 12.99 3.24 -26.97
CA ALA A 61 12.16 4.14 -27.76
C ALA A 61 12.89 5.43 -28.19
N MET A 62 13.78 5.96 -27.34
CA MET A 62 14.53 7.19 -27.63
C MET A 62 15.55 7.02 -28.79
N PRO A 63 16.39 5.96 -28.82
CA PRO A 63 17.22 5.66 -29.99
C PRO A 63 16.42 5.51 -31.29
N TYR A 64 15.27 4.81 -31.24
CA TYR A 64 14.38 4.68 -32.40
C TYR A 64 13.90 6.04 -32.93
N LEU A 65 13.34 6.88 -32.05
CA LEU A 65 12.86 8.22 -32.43
C LEU A 65 14.00 9.10 -32.97
N ASN A 66 15.16 9.10 -32.30
CA ASN A 66 16.32 9.88 -32.75
C ASN A 66 16.79 9.45 -34.14
N SER A 67 16.78 8.14 -34.42
CA SER A 67 17.16 7.60 -35.73
C SER A 67 16.20 8.10 -36.82
N LEU A 68 14.88 8.05 -36.59
CA LEU A 68 13.89 8.62 -37.51
C LEU A 68 14.10 10.12 -37.73
N HIS A 69 14.40 10.88 -36.68
CA HIS A 69 14.69 12.32 -36.81
C HIS A 69 15.94 12.57 -37.66
N ASN A 70 16.99 11.77 -37.45
CA ASN A 70 18.25 11.87 -38.18
C ASN A 70 18.11 11.44 -39.65
N ILE A 71 17.28 10.45 -39.96
CA ILE A 71 16.85 10.10 -41.33
C ILE A 71 16.23 11.34 -41.99
N GLY A 72 15.24 11.95 -41.34
CA GLY A 72 14.55 13.13 -41.88
C GLY A 72 15.45 14.33 -42.08
N LEU A 73 16.36 14.60 -41.13
CA LEU A 73 17.34 15.67 -41.25
C LEU A 73 18.33 15.42 -42.40
N SER A 74 18.85 14.20 -42.50
CA SER A 74 19.83 13.85 -43.53
C SER A 74 19.21 13.86 -44.91
N ALA A 75 18.02 13.28 -45.08
CA ALA A 75 17.28 13.29 -46.34
C ALA A 75 16.91 14.72 -46.78
N LYS A 76 16.48 15.59 -45.86
CA LYS A 76 16.25 17.02 -46.16
C LYS A 76 17.50 17.75 -46.60
N ALA A 77 18.65 17.44 -45.98
CA ALA A 77 19.91 18.02 -46.36
C ALA A 77 20.39 17.51 -47.72
N THR A 78 20.23 16.22 -48.02
CA THR A 78 20.46 15.64 -49.36
C THR A 78 19.61 16.33 -50.42
N ALA A 79 18.32 16.54 -50.17
CA ALA A 79 17.43 17.28 -51.07
C ALA A 79 17.83 18.76 -51.26
N ASN A 80 18.52 19.35 -50.29
CA ASN A 80 19.08 20.69 -50.40
C ASN A 80 20.34 20.69 -51.30
N ASP A 81 21.21 19.68 -51.13
CA ASP A 81 22.43 19.53 -51.92
C ASP A 81 22.10 19.16 -53.37
N GLU A 82 21.07 18.32 -53.59
CA GLU A 82 20.43 18.06 -54.91
C GLU A 82 20.08 19.39 -55.61
N ARG A 83 19.37 20.28 -54.92
CA ARG A 83 19.03 21.61 -55.45
C ARG A 83 20.27 22.45 -55.73
N GLY A 84 21.27 22.40 -54.85
CA GLY A 84 22.57 23.07 -55.05
C GLY A 84 23.22 22.64 -56.36
N TYR A 85 23.31 21.33 -56.59
CA TYR A 85 23.82 20.74 -57.82
C TYR A 85 23.01 21.18 -59.04
N LEU A 86 21.67 21.05 -59.02
CA LEU A 86 20.83 21.41 -60.17
C LEU A 86 20.93 22.90 -60.57
N LEU A 87 21.12 23.79 -59.58
CA LEU A 87 21.26 25.23 -59.79
C LEU A 87 22.62 25.58 -60.37
N THR A 88 23.69 25.07 -59.76
CA THR A 88 25.07 25.49 -60.03
C THR A 88 25.78 24.63 -61.08
N GLY A 89 25.44 23.35 -61.16
CA GLY A 89 26.18 22.33 -61.90
C GLY A 89 27.51 21.95 -61.23
N ASP A 90 27.73 22.33 -59.97
CA ASP A 90 28.98 22.06 -59.26
C ASP A 90 29.07 20.60 -58.81
N PRO A 91 30.03 19.80 -59.31
CA PRO A 91 30.13 18.39 -58.95
C PRO A 91 30.50 18.14 -57.49
N GLU A 92 30.92 19.15 -56.70
CA GLU A 92 31.22 19.00 -55.28
C GLU A 92 30.02 18.51 -54.46
N PHE A 93 28.79 18.81 -54.89
CA PHE A 93 27.57 18.33 -54.22
C PHE A 93 27.33 16.82 -54.36
N LEU A 94 27.82 16.17 -55.42
CA LEU A 94 27.58 14.75 -55.66
C LEU A 94 28.15 13.83 -54.56
N PRO A 95 29.43 13.95 -54.16
CA PRO A 95 29.96 13.16 -53.04
C PRO A 95 29.30 13.53 -51.69
N GLU A 96 28.87 14.78 -51.48
CA GLU A 96 28.14 15.16 -50.26
C GLU A 96 26.77 14.46 -50.19
N ILE A 97 26.08 14.37 -51.32
CA ILE A 97 24.81 13.64 -51.47
C ILE A 97 25.02 12.15 -51.18
N GLU A 98 26.04 11.53 -51.78
CA GLU A 98 26.38 10.12 -51.53
C GLU A 98 26.67 9.86 -50.03
N GLU A 99 27.45 10.73 -49.38
CA GLU A 99 27.74 10.60 -47.95
C GLU A 99 26.46 10.70 -47.10
N ARG A 100 25.54 11.61 -47.43
CA ARG A 100 24.29 11.75 -46.68
C ARG A 100 23.33 10.60 -46.91
N LEU A 101 23.26 10.05 -48.12
CA LEU A 101 22.48 8.83 -48.39
C LEU A 101 23.02 7.65 -47.56
N ALA A 102 24.35 7.47 -47.51
CA ALA A 102 24.95 6.45 -46.65
C ALA A 102 24.64 6.67 -45.16
N LYS A 103 24.51 7.93 -44.70
CA LYS A 103 24.05 8.23 -43.34
C LYS A 103 22.58 7.86 -43.14
N VAL A 104 21.71 8.11 -44.12
CA VAL A 104 20.30 7.69 -44.06
C VAL A 104 20.21 6.17 -43.88
N ASP A 105 20.98 5.40 -44.64
CA ASP A 105 21.05 3.94 -44.52
C ASP A 105 21.53 3.51 -43.11
N GLY A 106 22.59 4.16 -42.62
CA GLY A 106 23.09 3.90 -41.26
C GLY A 106 22.05 4.20 -40.17
N TYR A 107 21.28 5.29 -40.31
CA TYR A 107 20.20 5.59 -39.36
C TYR A 107 19.00 4.65 -39.51
N LEU A 108 18.73 4.09 -40.70
CA LEU A 108 17.74 3.03 -40.87
C LEU A 108 18.16 1.76 -40.12
N ASP A 109 19.44 1.39 -40.19
CA ASP A 109 19.98 0.25 -39.43
C ASP A 109 19.90 0.49 -37.92
N GLU A 110 20.25 1.69 -37.44
CA GLU A 110 20.09 2.07 -36.03
C GLU A 110 18.61 2.04 -35.60
N ALA A 111 17.71 2.52 -36.45
CA ALA A 111 16.27 2.46 -36.20
C ALA A 111 15.79 1.00 -36.11
N ARG A 112 16.28 0.10 -36.97
CA ARG A 112 15.95 -1.33 -36.93
C ARG A 112 16.43 -1.99 -35.64
N GLU A 113 17.66 -1.71 -35.21
CA GLU A 113 18.22 -2.26 -33.97
C GLU A 113 17.40 -1.82 -32.73
N ALA A 114 16.90 -0.59 -32.74
CA ALA A 114 16.09 -0.02 -31.68
C ALA A 114 14.58 -0.32 -31.80
N SER A 115 14.14 -0.95 -32.89
CA SER A 115 12.73 -1.17 -33.19
C SER A 115 12.13 -2.38 -32.45
N THR A 116 10.79 -2.37 -32.36
CA THR A 116 9.99 -3.53 -31.94
C THR A 116 9.49 -4.31 -33.15
N ASP A 117 9.07 -5.56 -32.94
CA ASP A 117 8.45 -6.40 -33.99
C ASP A 117 7.25 -5.71 -34.68
N ALA A 118 6.55 -4.82 -33.98
CA ALA A 118 5.43 -4.06 -34.54
C ALA A 118 5.86 -2.95 -35.51
N GLN A 119 7.10 -2.46 -35.38
CA GLN A 119 7.65 -1.35 -36.16
C GLN A 119 8.42 -1.81 -37.41
N SER A 120 8.74 -3.10 -37.52
CA SER A 120 9.55 -3.61 -38.64
C SER A 120 8.90 -3.34 -40.01
N GLY A 121 7.58 -3.59 -40.12
CA GLY A 121 6.86 -3.35 -41.37
C GLY A 121 6.80 -1.87 -41.78
N TYR A 122 6.76 -0.97 -40.79
CA TYR A 122 6.87 0.47 -41.03
C TYR A 122 8.25 0.86 -41.57
N LEU A 123 9.32 0.32 -40.97
CA LEU A 123 10.69 0.60 -41.42
C LEU A 123 10.95 0.07 -42.84
N ASP A 124 10.38 -1.08 -43.19
CA ASP A 124 10.45 -1.63 -44.56
C ASP A 124 9.75 -0.72 -45.59
N GLU A 125 8.60 -0.15 -45.22
CA GLU A 125 7.90 0.82 -46.07
C GLU A 125 8.68 2.14 -46.22
N LEU A 126 9.25 2.64 -45.12
CA LEU A 126 10.07 3.84 -45.12
C LEU A 126 11.34 3.68 -45.97
N GLU A 127 12.06 2.56 -45.80
CA GLU A 127 13.24 2.22 -46.60
C GLU A 127 12.88 2.14 -48.09
N ALA A 128 11.81 1.44 -48.46
CA ALA A 128 11.38 1.33 -49.85
C ALA A 128 11.07 2.71 -50.48
N GLY A 129 10.49 3.63 -49.71
CA GLY A 129 10.25 5.01 -50.14
C GLY A 129 11.53 5.82 -50.35
N LEU A 130 12.49 5.69 -49.42
CA LEU A 130 13.79 6.34 -49.49
C LEU A 130 14.62 5.80 -50.67
N ASP A 131 14.62 4.49 -50.89
CA ASP A 131 15.28 3.82 -52.01
C ASP A 131 14.71 4.25 -53.36
N ALA A 132 13.38 4.34 -53.45
CA ALA A 132 12.72 4.80 -54.67
C ALA A 132 13.12 6.25 -54.99
N TRP A 133 13.14 7.12 -53.97
CA TRP A 133 13.57 8.51 -54.12
C TRP A 133 15.06 8.62 -54.50
N SER A 134 15.95 7.90 -53.83
CA SER A 134 17.39 7.93 -54.12
C SER A 134 17.71 7.40 -55.52
N ALA A 135 17.01 6.35 -55.98
CA ALA A 135 17.14 5.83 -57.34
C ALA A 135 16.63 6.82 -58.41
N SER A 136 15.52 7.54 -58.13
CA SER A 136 15.02 8.60 -59.01
C SER A 136 16.01 9.77 -59.10
N MET A 137 16.61 10.14 -57.97
CA MET A 137 17.63 11.18 -57.89
C MET A 137 18.92 10.80 -58.64
N GLN A 138 19.34 9.53 -58.59
CA GLN A 138 20.46 9.07 -59.42
C GLN A 138 20.14 9.18 -60.93
N SER A 139 18.94 8.75 -61.32
CA SER A 139 18.46 8.85 -62.71
C SER A 139 18.38 10.31 -63.18
N GLU A 140 18.03 11.21 -62.27
CA GLU A 140 18.01 12.66 -62.48
C GLU A 140 19.41 13.22 -62.72
N PHE A 141 20.42 12.84 -61.94
CA PHE A 141 21.80 13.29 -62.14
C PHE A 141 22.37 12.79 -63.47
N ASP A 142 22.12 11.52 -63.81
CA ASP A 142 22.54 10.94 -65.10
C ASP A 142 21.90 11.67 -66.28
N LEU A 143 20.63 12.06 -66.14
CA LEU A 143 19.90 12.80 -67.16
C LEU A 143 20.36 14.27 -67.22
N TYR A 144 20.61 14.90 -66.08
CA TYR A 144 21.11 16.28 -66.00
C TYR A 144 22.46 16.44 -66.71
N ALA A 145 23.36 15.45 -66.56
CA ALA A 145 24.66 15.44 -67.23
C ALA A 145 24.55 15.39 -68.77
N GLN A 146 23.49 14.77 -69.30
CA GLN A 146 23.24 14.64 -70.74
C GLN A 146 22.34 15.76 -71.29
N ASN A 147 21.34 16.16 -70.51
CA ASN A 147 20.32 17.15 -70.83
C ASN A 147 19.80 17.80 -69.53
N ARG A 148 20.33 18.98 -69.24
CA ARG A 148 19.97 19.78 -68.05
C ARG A 148 18.47 20.00 -67.89
N GLU A 149 17.75 20.32 -68.97
CA GLU A 149 16.30 20.60 -68.90
C GLU A 149 15.52 19.34 -68.51
N ALA A 150 15.89 18.20 -69.08
CA ALA A 150 15.24 16.92 -68.78
C ALA A 150 15.52 16.44 -67.34
N GLY A 151 16.75 16.63 -66.83
CA GLY A 151 17.08 16.34 -65.43
C GLY A 151 16.28 17.22 -64.47
N VAL A 152 16.25 18.53 -64.70
CA VAL A 152 15.45 19.45 -63.89
C VAL A 152 13.96 19.11 -63.93
N ALA A 153 13.42 18.72 -65.10
CA ALA A 153 12.03 18.29 -65.22
C ALA A 153 11.72 17.03 -64.39
N LEU A 154 12.65 16.07 -64.33
CA LEU A 154 12.51 14.87 -63.50
C LEU A 154 12.53 15.22 -62.00
N ALA A 155 13.43 16.12 -61.60
CA ALA A 155 13.55 16.63 -60.22
C ALA A 155 12.25 17.23 -59.70
N PHE A 156 11.63 18.12 -60.49
CA PHE A 156 10.36 18.77 -60.12
C PHE A 156 9.13 17.87 -60.30
N GLY A 157 9.26 16.75 -61.00
CA GLY A 157 8.23 15.74 -61.22
C GLY A 157 8.41 14.53 -60.30
N THR A 158 8.83 13.41 -60.87
CA THR A 158 8.89 12.11 -60.19
C THR A 158 9.74 12.14 -58.92
N THR A 159 10.95 12.71 -58.93
CA THR A 159 11.81 12.76 -57.74
C THR A 159 11.12 13.49 -56.59
N ARG A 160 10.47 14.63 -56.88
CA ARG A 160 9.71 15.39 -55.89
C ARG A 160 8.50 14.64 -55.36
N GLU A 161 7.76 13.92 -56.20
CA GLU A 161 6.60 13.15 -55.73
C GLU A 161 7.03 11.96 -54.86
N LEU A 162 8.11 11.26 -55.22
CA LEU A 162 8.69 10.20 -54.37
C LEU A 162 9.19 10.75 -53.03
N ARG A 163 9.77 11.96 -53.03
CA ARG A 163 10.16 12.63 -51.78
C ARG A 163 8.97 12.83 -50.86
N LYS A 164 7.84 13.32 -51.38
CA LYS A 164 6.64 13.51 -50.55
C LYS A 164 6.15 12.22 -49.92
N VAL A 165 6.25 11.10 -50.65
CA VAL A 165 5.81 9.79 -50.15
C VAL A 165 6.60 9.40 -48.91
N TYR A 166 7.94 9.36 -48.98
CA TYR A 166 8.72 8.99 -47.79
C TYR A 166 8.61 10.05 -46.69
N GLU A 167 8.46 11.35 -47.02
CA GLU A 167 8.26 12.41 -46.03
C GLU A 167 6.97 12.21 -45.23
N GLU A 168 5.87 11.83 -45.90
CA GLU A 168 4.58 11.53 -45.26
C GLU A 168 4.68 10.27 -44.38
N THR A 169 5.31 9.20 -44.88
CA THR A 169 5.60 7.99 -44.08
C THR A 169 6.46 8.31 -42.86
N LEU A 170 7.50 9.14 -43.03
CA LEU A 170 8.39 9.53 -41.93
C LEU A 170 7.66 10.38 -40.89
N GLU A 171 6.84 11.33 -41.32
CA GLU A 171 6.03 12.18 -40.43
C GLU A 171 5.06 11.34 -39.58
N ALA A 172 4.37 10.38 -40.20
CA ALA A 172 3.47 9.48 -39.49
C ALA A 172 4.19 8.65 -38.41
N GLY A 173 5.36 8.09 -38.72
CA GLY A 173 6.12 7.31 -37.75
C GLY A 173 6.74 8.14 -36.62
N LEU A 174 7.16 9.39 -36.92
CA LEU A 174 7.59 10.34 -35.89
C LEU A 174 6.44 10.71 -34.96
N GLU A 175 5.24 10.97 -35.49
CA GLU A 175 4.05 11.28 -34.68
C GLU A 175 3.67 10.09 -33.78
N GLU A 176 3.70 8.87 -34.31
CA GLU A 176 3.42 7.66 -33.53
C GLU A 176 4.45 7.43 -32.42
N ALA A 177 5.75 7.60 -32.72
CA ALA A 177 6.82 7.45 -31.75
C ALA A 177 6.77 8.53 -30.64
N ASP A 178 6.49 9.79 -31.00
CA ASP A 178 6.29 10.88 -30.04
C ASP A 178 5.06 10.65 -29.14
N ALA A 179 3.96 10.15 -29.70
CA ALA A 179 2.76 9.83 -28.92
C ALA A 179 3.04 8.74 -27.88
N ALA A 180 3.79 7.70 -28.24
CA ALA A 180 4.20 6.62 -27.34
C ALA A 180 5.10 7.13 -26.19
N LEU A 181 6.01 8.06 -26.49
CA LEU A 181 6.86 8.72 -25.49
C LEU A 181 6.05 9.61 -24.54
N MET A 182 5.09 10.37 -25.08
CA MET A 182 4.27 11.28 -24.27
C MET A 182 3.31 10.57 -23.32
N ALA A 183 2.75 9.43 -23.73
CA ALA A 183 2.06 8.53 -22.81
C ALA A 183 2.97 8.13 -21.62
N GLY A 184 4.27 7.95 -21.87
CA GLY A 184 5.29 7.64 -20.87
C GLY A 184 5.66 8.77 -19.91
N ALA A 185 5.74 10.03 -20.35
CA ALA A 185 6.10 11.13 -19.43
C ALA A 185 5.03 11.37 -18.35
N SER A 186 3.76 11.17 -18.70
CA SER A 186 2.65 11.23 -17.73
C SER A 186 2.68 10.08 -16.71
N TYR A 187 3.31 8.97 -17.08
CA TYR A 187 3.39 7.74 -16.29
C TYR A 187 4.24 7.95 -15.02
N GLU A 188 5.43 8.54 -15.15
CA GLU A 188 6.35 8.68 -14.00
C GLU A 188 5.74 9.54 -12.87
N LYS A 189 5.09 10.64 -13.23
CA LYS A 189 4.37 11.47 -12.27
C LYS A 189 3.20 10.71 -11.63
N THR A 190 2.43 9.98 -12.44
CA THR A 190 1.29 9.18 -11.96
C THR A 190 1.73 8.10 -10.98
N VAL A 191 2.83 7.39 -11.26
CA VAL A 191 3.42 6.37 -10.37
C VAL A 191 3.91 7.01 -9.08
N SER A 192 4.64 8.14 -9.15
CA SER A 192 5.11 8.85 -7.94
C SER A 192 3.95 9.30 -7.05
N ASP A 193 2.89 9.87 -7.63
CA ASP A 193 1.70 10.27 -6.89
C ASP A 193 0.95 9.06 -6.30
N ALA A 194 0.92 7.93 -7.00
CA ALA A 194 0.36 6.67 -6.50
C ALA A 194 1.14 6.12 -5.31
N VAL A 195 2.48 6.06 -5.39
CA VAL A 195 3.36 5.65 -4.27
C VAL A 195 3.15 6.56 -3.07
N ARG A 196 3.14 7.89 -3.27
CA ARG A 196 2.91 8.85 -2.19
C ARG A 196 1.54 8.67 -1.54
N THR A 197 0.50 8.51 -2.33
CA THR A 197 -0.86 8.28 -1.84
C THR A 197 -0.96 6.96 -1.07
N MET A 198 -0.37 5.89 -1.58
CA MET A 198 -0.33 4.59 -0.92
C MET A 198 0.38 4.68 0.44
N ILE A 199 1.54 5.32 0.51
CA ILE A 199 2.28 5.51 1.77
C ILE A 199 1.43 6.29 2.78
N ILE A 200 0.80 7.39 2.37
CA ILE A 200 -0.06 8.20 3.24
C ILE A 200 -1.24 7.38 3.77
N VAL A 201 -1.94 6.65 2.90
CA VAL A 201 -3.11 5.83 3.27
C VAL A 201 -2.70 4.69 4.20
N CYS A 202 -1.60 3.98 3.91
CA CYS A 202 -1.06 2.93 4.79
C CYS A 202 -0.65 3.49 6.15
N ALA A 203 0.05 4.63 6.19
CA ALA A 203 0.48 5.27 7.43
C ALA A 203 -0.72 5.69 8.29
N LEU A 204 -1.73 6.33 7.68
CA LEU A 204 -2.97 6.71 8.36
C LEU A 204 -3.74 5.48 8.85
N GLY A 205 -3.83 4.42 8.04
CA GLY A 205 -4.49 3.17 8.42
C GLY A 205 -3.84 2.51 9.63
N VAL A 206 -2.50 2.41 9.66
CA VAL A 206 -1.75 1.89 10.81
C VAL A 206 -1.95 2.76 12.04
N LEU A 207 -1.85 4.09 11.90
CA LEU A 207 -2.03 5.03 13.00
C LEU A 207 -3.43 4.92 13.62
N LEU A 208 -4.47 4.83 12.78
CA LEU A 208 -5.85 4.64 13.21
C LEU A 208 -6.04 3.29 13.91
N ALA A 209 -5.49 2.20 13.36
CA ALA A 209 -5.58 0.88 13.96
C ALA A 209 -4.93 0.85 15.35
N VAL A 210 -3.73 1.40 15.49
CA VAL A 210 -3.01 1.51 16.77
C VAL A 210 -3.76 2.41 17.74
N GLY A 211 -4.26 3.57 17.29
CA GLY A 211 -5.04 4.50 18.11
C GLY A 211 -6.31 3.88 18.67
N LEU A 212 -7.09 3.19 17.83
CA LEU A 212 -8.30 2.47 18.23
C LEU A 212 -7.97 1.31 19.17
N GLY A 213 -6.95 0.51 18.84
CA GLY A 213 -6.49 -0.58 19.69
C GLY A 213 -6.08 -0.10 21.09
N TYR A 214 -5.36 1.02 21.18
CA TYR A 214 -5.00 1.65 22.44
C TYR A 214 -6.22 2.15 23.23
N LEU A 215 -7.18 2.80 22.56
CA LEU A 215 -8.39 3.32 23.20
C LEU A 215 -9.23 2.19 23.79
N VAL A 216 -9.46 1.12 23.03
CA VAL A 216 -10.20 -0.07 23.49
C VAL A 216 -9.47 -0.73 24.67
N ALA A 217 -8.16 -0.94 24.55
CA ALA A 217 -7.35 -1.50 25.63
C ALA A 217 -7.41 -0.67 26.92
N ARG A 218 -7.39 0.67 26.80
CA ARG A 218 -7.48 1.60 27.92
C ARG A 218 -8.82 1.53 28.63
N VAL A 219 -9.93 1.53 27.87
CA VAL A 219 -11.29 1.45 28.42
C VAL A 219 -11.47 0.15 29.20
N ILE A 220 -11.17 -0.99 28.57
CA ILE A 220 -11.34 -2.31 29.20
C ILE A 220 -10.45 -2.45 30.44
N ARG A 221 -9.18 -2.04 30.36
CA ARG A 221 -8.26 -2.11 31.51
C ARG A 221 -8.78 -1.31 32.70
N ARG A 222 -9.30 -0.09 32.47
CA ARG A 222 -9.82 0.76 33.54
C ARG A 222 -11.01 0.10 34.26
N SER A 223 -11.93 -0.48 33.50
CA SER A 223 -13.12 -1.14 34.07
C SER A 223 -12.76 -2.41 34.83
N LEU A 224 -11.89 -3.26 34.27
CA LEU A 224 -11.41 -4.47 34.96
C LEU A 224 -10.62 -4.14 36.24
N THR A 225 -9.85 -3.05 36.26
CA THR A 225 -9.11 -2.64 37.47
C THR A 225 -10.06 -2.24 38.59
N ARG A 226 -11.16 -1.54 38.28
CA ARG A 226 -12.19 -1.18 39.27
C ARG A 226 -12.92 -2.40 39.81
N LEU A 227 -13.30 -3.32 38.90
CA LEU A 227 -13.93 -4.58 39.28
C LEU A 227 -13.01 -5.39 40.20
N GLN A 228 -11.74 -5.56 39.82
CA GLN A 228 -10.74 -6.26 40.62
C GLN A 228 -10.54 -5.62 42.00
N ALA A 229 -10.52 -4.29 42.09
CA ALA A 229 -10.39 -3.57 43.36
C ALA A 229 -11.60 -3.82 44.29
N ALA A 230 -12.83 -3.78 43.75
CA ALA A 230 -14.04 -4.06 44.53
C ALA A 230 -14.08 -5.51 45.01
N THR A 231 -13.77 -6.47 44.12
CA THR A 231 -13.68 -7.89 44.50
C THR A 231 -12.58 -8.15 45.53
N GLY A 232 -11.43 -7.47 45.42
CA GLY A 232 -10.34 -7.58 46.40
C GLY A 232 -10.74 -7.10 47.79
N ARG A 233 -11.50 -6.00 47.88
CA ARG A 233 -12.07 -5.50 49.15
C ARG A 233 -13.09 -6.48 49.74
N LEU A 234 -13.99 -7.01 48.89
CA LEU A 234 -14.93 -8.04 49.31
C LEU A 234 -14.20 -9.28 49.87
N ALA A 235 -13.14 -9.74 49.21
CA ALA A 235 -12.32 -10.86 49.68
C ALA A 235 -11.64 -10.59 51.03
N ALA A 236 -11.37 -9.32 51.35
CA ALA A 236 -10.86 -8.89 52.65
C ALA A 236 -11.97 -8.69 53.72
N GLY A 237 -13.22 -9.01 53.40
CA GLY A 237 -14.38 -8.87 54.30
C GLY A 237 -15.01 -7.49 54.31
N ASP A 238 -14.56 -6.57 53.46
CA ASP A 238 -15.13 -5.22 53.35
C ASP A 238 -16.34 -5.20 52.42
N LEU A 239 -17.52 -5.28 53.04
CA LEU A 239 -18.81 -5.27 52.35
C LEU A 239 -19.30 -3.87 52.02
N THR A 240 -18.49 -2.82 52.15
CA THR A 240 -18.86 -1.45 51.76
C THR A 240 -18.38 -1.09 50.35
N ALA A 241 -17.58 -1.94 49.73
CA ALA A 241 -17.04 -1.71 48.40
C ALA A 241 -18.14 -1.76 47.32
N VAL A 242 -18.08 -0.81 46.38
CA VAL A 242 -18.92 -0.75 45.17
C VAL A 242 -18.05 -0.52 43.95
N THR A 243 -18.43 -1.11 42.81
CA THR A 243 -17.64 -1.01 41.58
C THR A 243 -17.70 0.37 40.93
N GLY A 244 -18.85 1.06 41.03
CA GLY A 244 -19.08 2.38 40.43
C GLY A 244 -18.95 2.39 38.90
N LEU A 245 -19.20 1.26 38.25
CA LEU A 245 -19.21 1.12 36.80
C LEU A 245 -20.64 1.36 36.27
N ALA A 246 -20.78 2.31 35.35
CA ALA A 246 -22.05 2.68 34.71
C ALA A 246 -22.11 2.23 33.24
N GLN A 247 -21.36 1.18 32.87
CA GLN A 247 -21.38 0.63 31.52
C GLN A 247 -22.50 -0.40 31.39
N ASP A 248 -23.05 -0.55 30.18
CA ASP A 248 -24.08 -1.56 29.86
C ASP A 248 -23.51 -2.80 29.13
N ASP A 249 -22.18 -2.84 28.94
CA ASP A 249 -21.48 -3.98 28.34
C ASP A 249 -21.39 -5.19 29.30
N GLU A 250 -20.75 -6.28 28.86
CA GLU A 250 -20.54 -7.48 29.67
C GLU A 250 -19.83 -7.18 30.99
N VAL A 251 -18.90 -6.22 30.99
CA VAL A 251 -18.13 -5.83 32.19
C VAL A 251 -19.03 -5.09 33.16
N GLY A 252 -19.85 -4.16 32.67
CA GLY A 252 -20.82 -3.42 33.46
C GLY A 252 -21.91 -4.29 34.08
N ARG A 253 -22.47 -5.24 33.32
CA ARG A 253 -23.43 -6.21 33.87
C ARG A 253 -22.82 -7.07 34.97
N THR A 254 -21.59 -7.54 34.78
CA THR A 254 -20.85 -8.30 35.80
C THR A 254 -20.60 -7.46 37.05
N ALA A 255 -20.27 -6.18 36.88
CA ALA A 255 -20.06 -5.24 37.97
C ALA A 255 -21.33 -5.02 38.80
N LYS A 256 -22.48 -4.87 38.14
CA LYS A 256 -23.79 -4.75 38.80
C LYS A 256 -24.14 -5.99 39.60
N SER A 257 -23.94 -7.19 39.04
CA SER A 257 -24.16 -8.44 39.77
C SER A 257 -23.25 -8.59 40.99
N LEU A 258 -22.01 -8.11 40.92
CA LEU A 258 -21.12 -8.07 42.09
C LEU A 258 -21.64 -7.12 43.16
N ASP A 259 -22.07 -5.91 42.79
CA ASP A 259 -22.61 -4.93 43.72
C ASP A 259 -23.90 -5.45 44.42
N GLU A 260 -24.77 -6.14 43.67
CA GLU A 260 -25.96 -6.82 44.21
C GLU A 260 -25.58 -7.93 45.20
N ALA A 261 -24.57 -8.76 44.88
CA ALA A 261 -24.09 -9.82 45.77
C ALA A 261 -23.51 -9.26 47.08
N VAL A 262 -22.75 -8.16 47.01
CA VAL A 262 -22.23 -7.45 48.19
C VAL A 262 -23.37 -6.95 49.07
N ALA A 263 -24.42 -6.37 48.47
CA ALA A 263 -25.59 -5.90 49.21
C ALA A 263 -26.33 -7.05 49.91
N SER A 264 -26.51 -8.20 49.24
CA SER A 264 -27.12 -9.39 49.83
C SER A 264 -26.29 -9.95 50.99
N LEU A 265 -24.97 -10.06 50.83
CA LEU A 265 -24.06 -10.50 51.90
C LEU A 265 -24.13 -9.60 53.13
N ARG A 266 -24.17 -8.27 52.91
CA ARG A 266 -24.32 -7.29 53.99
C ARG A 266 -25.64 -7.47 54.75
N SER A 267 -26.73 -7.72 54.03
CA SER A 267 -28.04 -7.99 54.62
C SER A 267 -28.01 -9.25 55.50
N VAL A 268 -27.46 -10.35 54.98
CA VAL A 268 -27.31 -11.61 55.73
C VAL A 268 -26.51 -11.41 57.01
N LEU A 269 -25.37 -10.73 56.95
CA LEU A 269 -24.54 -10.49 58.14
C LEU A 269 -25.20 -9.55 59.13
N SER A 270 -25.99 -8.57 58.67
CA SER A 270 -26.81 -7.75 59.55
C SER A 270 -27.87 -8.56 60.29
N SER A 271 -28.50 -9.54 59.63
CA SER A 271 -29.47 -10.44 60.27
C SER A 271 -28.81 -11.38 61.28
N VAL A 272 -27.61 -11.89 60.96
CA VAL A 272 -26.82 -12.71 61.89
C VAL A 272 -26.43 -11.91 63.12
N ALA A 273 -25.97 -10.67 62.97
CA ALA A 273 -25.65 -9.78 64.08
C ALA A 273 -26.88 -9.55 64.98
N GLY A 274 -28.03 -9.20 64.40
CA GLY A 274 -29.26 -9.00 65.17
C GLY A 274 -29.76 -10.28 65.89
N SER A 275 -29.55 -11.45 65.29
CA SER A 275 -29.85 -12.74 65.94
C SER A 275 -28.88 -13.02 67.09
N ALA A 276 -27.60 -12.68 66.95
CA ALA A 276 -26.62 -12.81 68.02
C ALA A 276 -26.93 -11.87 69.20
N ASP A 277 -27.35 -10.63 68.93
CA ASP A 277 -27.79 -9.67 69.96
C ASP A 277 -29.03 -10.20 70.72
N ALA A 278 -30.01 -10.76 70.01
CA ALA A 278 -31.19 -11.37 70.63
C ALA A 278 -30.81 -12.57 71.52
N VAL A 279 -29.91 -13.44 71.05
CA VAL A 279 -29.39 -14.57 71.84
C VAL A 279 -28.64 -14.10 73.08
N ALA A 280 -27.83 -13.04 72.96
CA ALA A 280 -27.12 -12.44 74.09
C ALA A 280 -28.11 -11.90 75.14
N ALA A 281 -29.11 -11.14 74.72
CA ALA A 281 -30.15 -10.59 75.61
C ALA A 281 -30.94 -11.71 76.31
N SER A 282 -31.37 -12.74 75.59
CA SER A 282 -32.04 -13.90 76.21
C SER A 282 -31.15 -14.66 77.19
N SER A 283 -29.84 -14.71 76.94
CA SER A 283 -28.87 -15.32 77.86
C SER A 283 -28.71 -14.50 79.15
N GLU A 284 -28.72 -13.16 79.06
CA GLU A 284 -28.73 -12.26 80.22
C GLU A 284 -30.01 -12.43 81.05
N GLU A 285 -31.17 -12.49 80.40
CA GLU A 285 -32.47 -12.69 81.06
C GLU A 285 -32.55 -14.06 81.75
N LEU A 286 -32.04 -15.11 81.11
CA LEU A 286 -31.95 -16.45 81.67
C LEU A 286 -30.99 -16.49 82.87
N SER A 287 -29.85 -15.79 82.80
CA SER A 287 -28.90 -15.68 83.91
C SER A 287 -29.52 -14.97 85.11
N ALA A 288 -30.24 -13.86 84.87
CA ALA A 288 -30.97 -13.14 85.91
C ALA A 288 -32.05 -14.02 86.56
N SER A 289 -32.83 -14.73 85.75
CA SER A 289 -33.85 -15.67 86.23
C SER A 289 -33.24 -16.80 87.05
N SER A 290 -32.10 -17.35 86.61
CA SER A 290 -31.38 -18.42 87.31
C SER A 290 -30.81 -17.95 88.66
N ALA A 291 -30.33 -16.70 88.73
CA ALA A 291 -29.88 -16.08 89.98
C ALA A 291 -31.04 -15.90 90.97
N GLN A 292 -32.21 -15.46 90.49
CA GLN A 292 -33.41 -15.32 91.31
C GLN A 292 -33.91 -16.68 91.83
N ILE A 293 -33.91 -17.72 90.99
CA ILE A 293 -34.26 -19.09 91.40
C ILE A 293 -33.30 -19.59 92.49
N SER A 294 -32.00 -19.37 92.32
CA SER A 294 -30.98 -19.78 93.31
C SER A 294 -31.21 -19.07 94.64
N ALA A 295 -31.43 -17.75 94.64
CA ALA A 295 -31.74 -16.98 95.84
C ALA A 295 -33.04 -17.49 96.52
N GLY A 296 -34.09 -17.77 95.75
CA GLY A 296 -35.34 -18.34 96.29
C GLY A 296 -35.18 -19.76 96.85
N ALA A 297 -34.31 -20.58 96.25
CA ALA A 297 -33.96 -21.90 96.78
C ALA A 297 -33.18 -21.79 98.10
N GLU A 298 -32.26 -20.83 98.24
CA GLU A 298 -31.56 -20.54 99.49
C GLU A 298 -32.51 -20.08 100.60
N GLU A 299 -33.44 -19.17 100.29
CA GLU A 299 -34.49 -18.70 101.22
C GLU A 299 -35.38 -19.87 101.70
N THR A 300 -35.81 -20.73 100.77
CA THR A 300 -36.64 -21.90 101.09
C THR A 300 -35.88 -22.91 101.95
N ALA A 301 -34.59 -23.15 101.65
CA ALA A 301 -33.74 -24.01 102.45
C ALA A 301 -33.55 -23.45 103.88
N ALA A 302 -33.38 -22.13 104.02
CA ALA A 302 -33.26 -21.47 105.32
C ALA A 302 -34.57 -21.52 106.15
N GLN A 303 -35.74 -21.52 105.51
CA GLN A 303 -37.03 -21.67 106.21
C GLN A 303 -37.37 -23.12 106.59
N SER A 304 -36.71 -24.12 105.98
CA SER A 304 -37.08 -25.54 106.11
C SER A 304 -36.16 -26.35 107.03
N GLY A 305 -35.13 -25.75 107.61
CA GLY A 305 -34.21 -26.35 108.59
C GLY A 305 -34.36 -25.75 109.98
#